data_AF-A0A520JK96-F1
#
_entry.id   AF-A0A520JK96-F1
#
_cell.length_a   1.000
_cell.length_b   1.000
_cell.length_c   1.000
_cell.angle_alpha   90.00
_cell.angle_beta   90.00
_cell.angle_gamma   90.00
#
_symmetry.space_group_name_H-M   'P 1'
#
loop_
_entity.id
_entity.type
_entity.pdbx_description
1 polymer ?
#
loop_
_entity_poly.entity_id
_entity_poly.type
_entity_poly.pdbx_seq_one_letter_code
_entity_poly.pdbx_strand_id
1 'polypeptide(L)'
;ACTDVRAYDLAIMHSAWAFDAHGENYDAEVGKALVAGYVDRHSLSPAERAALPVLAQGACLRFLATRAWDWLNTPADALVTRKDPLAYWRRFEAYRKDDLFA
;
A
#
# COMPACT_ATOMS: atom_id res chain seq x y z
N ALA A 1 -4.82 5.53 -17.84
CA ALA A 1 -4.31 6.63 -17.01
C ALA A 1 -5.49 7.25 -16.28
N CYS A 2 -5.35 7.55 -14.98
CA CYS A 2 -6.33 8.25 -14.17
C CYS A 2 -5.72 9.55 -13.63
N THR A 3 -6.57 10.46 -13.14
CA THR A 3 -6.15 11.71 -12.48
C THR A 3 -6.51 11.61 -11.01
N ASP A 4 -5.52 11.74 -10.12
CA ASP A 4 -5.70 11.65 -8.66
C ASP A 4 -4.60 12.44 -7.92
N VAL A 5 -4.68 12.49 -6.59
CA VAL A 5 -3.68 13.13 -5.72
C VAL A 5 -2.37 12.36 -5.72
N ARG A 6 -1.25 13.07 -5.94
CA ARG A 6 0.07 12.44 -6.08
C ARG A 6 0.55 11.71 -4.83
N ALA A 7 0.19 12.20 -3.65
CA ALA A 7 0.50 11.55 -2.39
C ALA A 7 -0.13 10.13 -2.28
N TYR A 8 -1.21 9.86 -3.01
CA TYR A 8 -1.81 8.53 -3.06
C TYR A 8 -0.92 7.52 -3.79
N ASP A 9 -0.22 7.94 -4.85
CA ASP A 9 0.77 7.09 -5.53
C ASP A 9 1.95 6.76 -4.62
N LEU A 10 2.41 7.72 -3.80
CA LEU A 10 3.43 7.45 -2.78
C LEU A 10 2.93 6.43 -1.74
N ALA A 11 1.70 6.58 -1.27
CA ALA A 11 1.10 5.63 -0.34
C ALA A 11 0.95 4.21 -0.93
N ILE A 12 0.55 4.12 -2.22
CA ILE A 12 0.53 2.86 -2.98
C ILE A 12 1.93 2.26 -3.04
N MET A 13 2.93 3.02 -3.45
CA MET A 13 4.31 2.57 -3.56
C MET A 13 4.85 2.08 -2.20
N HIS A 14 4.65 2.86 -1.14
CA HIS A 14 5.06 2.48 0.21
C HIS A 14 4.42 1.16 0.64
N SER A 15 3.10 1.00 0.47
CA SER A 15 2.39 -0.24 0.78
C SER A 15 2.82 -1.45 -0.05
N ALA A 16 3.39 -1.23 -1.24
CA ALA A 16 3.79 -2.30 -2.15
C ALA A 16 5.22 -2.78 -1.90
N TRP A 17 6.12 -1.88 -1.52
CA TRP A 17 7.56 -2.13 -1.45
C TRP A 17 8.10 -2.29 -0.02
N ALA A 18 7.49 -1.64 0.97
CA ALA A 18 7.98 -1.68 2.35
C ALA A 18 7.45 -2.88 3.15
N PHE A 19 6.77 -3.83 2.51
CA PHE A 19 6.22 -5.02 3.14
C PHE A 19 6.62 -6.27 2.39
N ASP A 20 6.75 -7.37 3.12
CA ASP A 20 6.87 -8.69 2.50
C ASP A 20 5.62 -9.08 1.67
N ALA A 21 5.72 -10.19 0.94
CA ALA A 21 4.65 -10.68 0.08
C ALA A 21 3.37 -11.05 0.85
N HIS A 22 3.49 -11.40 2.14
CA HIS A 22 2.39 -11.81 3.00
C HIS A 22 1.74 -10.64 3.76
N GLY A 23 2.36 -9.45 3.71
CA GLY A 23 1.95 -8.26 4.44
C GLY A 23 2.16 -8.36 5.95
N GLU A 24 3.01 -9.27 6.42
CA GLU A 24 3.23 -9.54 7.85
C GLU A 24 4.36 -8.72 8.42
N ASN A 25 5.45 -8.57 7.66
CA ASN A 25 6.63 -7.85 8.09
C ASN A 25 6.74 -6.52 7.32
N TYR A 26 6.81 -5.42 8.08
CA TYR A 26 7.15 -4.10 7.59
C TYR A 26 8.66 -3.89 7.69
N ASP A 27 9.28 -3.43 6.60
CA ASP A 27 10.69 -3.01 6.56
C ASP A 27 10.76 -1.48 6.70
N ALA A 28 11.11 -1.03 7.90
CA ALA A 28 11.18 0.39 8.23
C ALA A 28 12.28 1.14 7.46
N GLU A 29 13.38 0.47 7.10
CA GLU A 29 14.49 1.12 6.39
C GLU A 29 14.12 1.35 4.92
N VAL A 30 13.43 0.37 4.30
CA VAL A 30 12.84 0.56 2.96
C VAL A 30 11.77 1.65 2.99
N GLY A 31 10.87 1.64 3.98
CA GLY A 31 9.81 2.66 4.10
C GLY A 31 10.36 4.08 4.19
N LYS A 32 11.32 4.32 5.08
CA LYS A 32 12.01 5.61 5.23
C LYS A 32 12.75 6.02 3.95
N ALA A 33 13.48 5.08 3.32
CA ALA A 33 14.24 5.36 2.11
C ALA A 33 13.32 5.76 0.93
N LEU A 34 12.15 5.11 0.79
CA LEU A 34 11.16 5.46 -0.23
C LEU A 34 10.64 6.89 -0.06
N VAL A 35 10.28 7.26 1.18
CA VAL A 35 9.78 8.62 1.47
C VAL A 35 10.88 9.66 1.26
N ALA A 36 12.10 9.39 1.73
CA ALA A 36 13.24 10.30 1.55
C ALA A 36 13.56 10.52 0.07
N GLY A 37 13.64 9.45 -0.72
CA GLY A 37 13.91 9.52 -2.16
C GLY A 37 12.80 10.24 -2.93
N TYR A 38 11.53 10.08 -2.52
CA TYR A 38 10.43 10.84 -3.10
C TYR A 38 10.56 12.34 -2.78
N VAL A 39 10.81 12.69 -1.52
CA VAL A 39 10.87 14.08 -1.04
C VAL A 39 12.05 14.85 -1.63
N ASP A 40 13.18 14.19 -1.93
CA ASP A 40 14.33 14.78 -2.63
C ASP A 40 13.94 15.42 -3.98
N ARG A 41 12.96 14.83 -4.69
CA ARG A 41 12.49 15.34 -5.98
C ARG A 41 11.20 16.13 -5.87
N HIS A 42 10.35 15.80 -4.91
CA HIS A 42 9.01 16.35 -4.77
C HIS A 42 8.63 16.57 -3.32
N SER A 43 8.65 17.84 -2.90
CA SER A 43 8.23 18.24 -1.56
C SER A 43 6.79 17.80 -1.28
N LEU A 44 6.57 17.29 -0.07
CA LEU A 44 5.24 17.04 0.48
C LEU A 44 4.85 18.24 1.33
N SER A 45 3.66 18.78 1.07
CA SER A 45 3.03 19.74 1.99
C SER A 45 2.75 19.08 3.35
N PRO A 46 2.57 19.89 4.43
CA PRO A 46 2.17 19.35 5.72
C PRO A 46 0.86 18.55 5.65
N ALA A 47 -0.10 18.99 4.83
CA ALA A 47 -1.37 18.30 4.64
C ALA A 47 -1.20 16.94 3.94
N GLU A 48 -0.36 16.86 2.90
CA GLU A 48 -0.07 15.59 2.22
C GLU A 48 0.63 14.62 3.16
N ARG A 49 1.63 15.08 3.93
CA ARG A 49 2.34 14.24 4.90
C ARG A 49 1.39 13.69 5.97
N ALA A 50 0.54 14.53 6.53
CA ALA A 50 -0.46 14.11 7.51
C ALA A 50 -1.52 13.15 6.93
N ALA A 51 -1.78 13.21 5.62
CA ALA A 51 -2.72 12.34 4.95
C ALA A 51 -2.13 10.97 4.54
N LEU A 52 -0.81 10.80 4.53
CA LEU A 52 -0.19 9.55 4.06
C LEU A 52 -0.71 8.29 4.78
N PRO A 53 -0.91 8.25 6.12
CA PRO A 53 -1.47 7.08 6.79
C PRO A 53 -2.86 6.69 6.25
N VAL A 54 -3.79 7.64 6.11
CA VAL A 54 -5.15 7.35 5.62
C VAL A 54 -5.16 7.02 4.12
N LEU A 55 -4.29 7.65 3.34
CA LEU A 55 -4.11 7.31 1.92
C LEU A 55 -3.58 5.88 1.76
N ALA A 56 -2.64 5.45 2.62
CA ALA A 56 -2.11 4.08 2.61
C ALA A 56 -3.16 3.06 3.04
N GLN A 57 -4.01 3.38 4.02
CA GLN A 57 -5.17 2.58 4.37
C GLN A 57 -6.13 2.42 3.17
N GLY A 58 -6.46 3.51 2.48
CA GLY A 58 -7.29 3.49 1.27
C GLY A 58 -6.66 2.67 0.13
N ALA A 59 -5.34 2.77 -0.06
CA ALA A 59 -4.59 1.95 -1.02
C ALA A 59 -4.70 0.46 -0.67
N CYS A 60 -4.55 0.12 0.60
CA CYS A 60 -4.67 -1.26 1.06
C CYS A 60 -6.08 -1.83 0.83
N LEU A 61 -7.13 -1.07 1.15
CA LEU A 61 -8.51 -1.49 0.91
C LEU A 61 -8.80 -1.70 -0.58
N ARG A 62 -8.25 -0.84 -1.47
CA ARG A 62 -8.40 -0.98 -2.92
C ARG A 62 -7.77 -2.28 -3.44
N PHE A 63 -6.55 -2.60 -3.02
CA PHE A 63 -5.89 -3.85 -3.42
C PHE A 63 -6.50 -5.09 -2.76
N LEU A 64 -6.97 -4.98 -1.52
CA LEU A 64 -7.72 -6.03 -0.84
C LEU A 64 -8.98 -6.38 -1.64
N ALA A 65 -9.80 -5.38 -1.98
CA ALA A 65 -11.07 -5.59 -2.67
C ALA A 65 -10.88 -6.27 -4.04
N THR A 66 -9.92 -5.78 -4.83
CA THR A 66 -9.63 -6.35 -6.15
C THR A 66 -9.05 -7.76 -6.07
N ARG A 67 -8.11 -8.02 -5.13
CA ARG A 67 -7.60 -9.38 -4.91
C ARG A 67 -8.68 -10.33 -4.39
N ALA A 68 -9.56 -9.88 -3.51
CA ALA A 68 -10.67 -10.70 -3.00
C ALA A 68 -11.64 -11.06 -4.13
N TRP A 69 -11.94 -10.10 -5.01
CA TRP A 69 -12.74 -10.35 -6.20
C TRP A 69 -12.09 -11.41 -7.09
N ASP A 70 -10.82 -11.24 -7.44
CA ASP A 70 -10.09 -12.23 -8.26
C ASP A 70 -10.04 -13.59 -7.57
N TRP A 71 -9.82 -13.62 -6.25
CA TRP A 71 -9.74 -14.85 -5.47
C TRP A 71 -11.04 -15.66 -5.50
N LEU A 72 -12.19 -14.99 -5.44
CA LEU A 72 -13.51 -15.61 -5.43
C LEU A 72 -14.00 -15.99 -6.84
N ASN A 73 -13.62 -15.22 -7.86
CA ASN A 73 -14.19 -15.34 -9.20
C ASN A 73 -13.28 -16.07 -10.20
N THR A 74 -12.02 -16.37 -9.86
CA THR A 74 -11.14 -17.14 -10.74
C THR A 74 -11.66 -18.59 -10.87
N PRO A 75 -11.85 -19.13 -12.10
CA PRO A 75 -12.21 -20.52 -12.32
C PRO A 75 -11.18 -21.51 -11.75
N ALA A 76 -11.59 -22.74 -11.49
CA ALA A 76 -10.70 -23.76 -10.90
C ALA A 76 -9.62 -24.26 -11.89
N ASP A 77 -9.88 -24.16 -13.19
CA ASP A 77 -9.02 -24.59 -14.29
C ASP A 77 -8.07 -23.49 -14.80
N ALA A 78 -8.13 -22.29 -14.21
CA ALA A 78 -7.26 -21.19 -14.59
C ALA A 78 -5.81 -21.42 -14.13
N LEU A 79 -4.85 -21.29 -15.06
CA LEU A 79 -3.41 -21.37 -14.80
C LEU A 79 -2.83 -20.06 -14.20
N VAL A 80 -3.52 -19.46 -13.24
CA VAL A 80 -3.10 -18.20 -12.59
C VAL A 80 -2.90 -18.41 -11.09
N THR A 81 -1.74 -17.97 -10.58
CA THR A 81 -1.52 -17.92 -9.14
C THR A 81 -2.36 -16.79 -8.54
N ARG A 82 -3.37 -17.16 -7.75
CA ARG A 82 -4.16 -16.20 -6.98
C ARG A 82 -3.28 -15.55 -5.91
N LYS A 83 -3.41 -14.25 -5.72
CA LYS A 83 -2.69 -13.50 -4.68
C LYS A 83 -3.55 -13.45 -3.42
N ASP A 84 -2.98 -13.80 -2.26
CA ASP A 84 -3.68 -13.70 -0.98
C ASP A 84 -4.25 -12.26 -0.80
N PRO A 85 -5.58 -12.09 -0.69
CA PRO A 85 -6.17 -10.79 -0.41
C PRO A 85 -5.80 -10.30 0.99
N LEU A 86 -5.66 -11.21 1.97
CA LEU A 86 -5.37 -10.85 3.36
C LEU A 86 -4.00 -10.20 3.53
N ALA A 87 -3.09 -10.36 2.58
CA ALA A 87 -1.82 -9.62 2.59
C ALA A 87 -2.04 -8.10 2.67
N TYR A 88 -3.05 -7.56 1.98
CA TYR A 88 -3.36 -6.13 2.07
C TYR A 88 -4.23 -5.78 3.28
N TRP A 89 -4.97 -6.74 3.85
CA TRP A 89 -5.62 -6.54 5.14
C TRP A 89 -4.61 -6.37 6.28
N ARG A 90 -3.56 -7.20 6.32
CA ARG A 90 -2.49 -7.10 7.32
C ARG A 90 -1.74 -5.76 7.21
N ARG A 91 -1.45 -5.31 5.99
CA ARG A 91 -0.88 -3.97 5.72
C ARG A 91 -1.80 -2.85 6.20
N PHE A 92 -3.10 -2.93 5.91
CA PHE A 92 -4.10 -1.97 6.39
C PHE A 92 -4.07 -1.86 7.92
N GLU A 93 -4.07 -3.00 8.62
CA GLU A 93 -4.02 -3.02 10.09
C GLU A 93 -2.74 -2.38 10.64
N ALA A 94 -1.59 -2.54 9.97
CA ALA A 94 -0.36 -1.87 10.35
C ALA A 94 -0.49 -0.33 10.25
N TYR A 95 -0.95 0.19 9.11
CA TYR A 95 -1.19 1.64 8.94
C TYR A 95 -2.32 2.21 9.81
N ARG A 96 -3.20 1.36 10.34
CA ARG A 96 -4.28 1.77 11.26
C ARG A 96 -3.78 1.86 12.70
N LYS A 97 -2.81 1.02 13.07
CA LYS A 97 -2.27 0.94 14.44
C LYS A 97 -1.13 1.92 14.68
N ASP A 98 -0.24 2.06 13.70
CA ASP A 98 0.99 2.82 13.82
C ASP A 98 1.11 3.86 12.70
N ASP A 99 1.77 4.99 12.98
CA ASP A 99 2.17 5.94 11.96
C ASP A 99 3.49 5.48 11.32
N LEU A 100 3.36 4.70 10.24
CA LEU A 100 4.53 4.15 9.52
C LEU A 100 5.28 5.20 8.68
N PHE A 101 4.79 6.45 8.64
CA PHE A 101 5.41 7.57 7.92
C PHE A 101 6.12 8.57 8.86
N ALA A 102 6.10 8.32 10.18
CA ALA A 102 6.75 9.13 11.20
C ALA A 102 8.28 9.05 11.18
#